data_AF-A0A9E0ALU3-F1
#
_entry.id   AF-A0A9E0ALU3-F1
#
_cell.length_a   1.000
_cell.length_b   1.000
_cell.length_c   1.000
_cell.angle_alpha   90.00
_cell.angle_beta   90.00
_cell.angle_gamma   90.00
#
_symmetry.space_group_name_H-M   'P 1'
#
loop_
_entity.id
_entity.type
_entity.pdbx_description
1 polymer ?
#
loop_
_entity_poly.entity_id
_entity_poly.type
_entity_poly.pdbx_seq_one_letter_code
_entity_poly.pdbx_strand_id
1 'polypeptide(L)'
;FYVDNIFVFEPLPYVKNMYYVNANFYRYFIGREDQSVNESVMISRIDQQLSVNKRMIDSFISENPKNINCRKYMINYLRIMMEVSSIFLIVSGTKEHLAKKKALWQYAKDKDEVLYKKLRHSLLGWSVNIPTSAGRWISKQGYKIANNIIGFN
;
A
#
# COMPACT_ATOMS: atom_id res chain seq x y z
N PHE A 1 4.73 2.11 -12.80
CA PHE A 1 5.92 2.16 -11.93
C PHE A 1 5.48 2.76 -10.61
N TYR A 2 5.76 2.10 -9.49
CA TYR A 2 5.33 2.53 -8.14
C TYR A 2 6.43 3.27 -7.37
N VAL A 3 7.44 3.75 -8.10
CA VAL A 3 8.60 4.48 -7.56
C VAL A 3 8.19 5.87 -7.06
N ASP A 4 7.05 6.39 -7.53
CA ASP A 4 6.40 7.59 -7.03
C ASP A 4 6.14 7.52 -5.52
N ASN A 5 5.73 6.37 -5.00
CA ASN A 5 5.54 6.18 -3.56
C ASN A 5 6.85 6.42 -2.80
N ILE A 6 7.98 5.91 -3.29
CA ILE A 6 9.30 6.11 -2.68
C ILE A 6 9.75 7.57 -2.84
N PHE A 7 9.55 8.15 -4.03
CA PHE A 7 9.94 9.52 -4.35
C PHE A 7 9.33 10.56 -3.39
N VAL A 8 8.12 10.31 -2.90
CA VAL A 8 7.50 11.17 -1.89
C VAL A 8 7.84 10.71 -0.47
N PHE A 9 7.87 9.40 -0.22
CA PHE A 9 7.97 8.84 1.13
C PHE A 9 9.36 9.00 1.76
N GLU A 10 10.43 8.64 1.05
CA GLU A 10 11.80 8.70 1.57
C GLU A 10 12.25 10.12 1.94
N PRO A 11 12.02 11.17 1.14
CA PRO A 11 12.46 12.52 1.50
C PRO A 11 11.57 13.21 2.54
N LEU A 12 10.37 12.69 2.84
CA LEU A 12 9.39 13.36 3.68
C LEU A 12 9.92 13.79 5.07
N PRO A 13 10.74 13.00 5.79
CA PRO A 13 11.34 13.42 7.06
C PRO A 13 12.22 14.68 6.96
N TYR A 14 12.76 14.96 5.78
CA TYR A 14 13.68 16.06 5.51
C TYR A 14 12.97 17.33 5.00
N VAL A 15 11.68 17.22 4.66
CA VAL A 15 10.90 18.36 4.17
C VAL A 15 10.67 19.36 5.30
N LYS A 16 11.16 20.59 5.11
CA LYS A 16 10.99 21.69 6.05
C LYS A 16 9.74 22.53 5.76
N ASN A 17 9.43 22.73 4.48
CA ASN A 17 8.32 23.56 4.02
C ASN A 17 7.56 22.82 2.93
N MET A 18 6.24 22.84 3.01
CA MET A 18 5.33 22.35 1.98
C MET A 18 4.25 23.39 1.79
N TYR A 19 4.03 23.82 0.55
CA TYR A 19 3.03 24.82 0.21
C TYR A 19 2.03 24.24 -0.78
N TYR A 20 0.76 24.56 -0.58
CA TYR A 20 -0.30 24.22 -1.51
C TYR A 20 -0.38 25.30 -2.58
N VAL A 21 -0.38 24.90 -3.85
CA VAL A 21 -0.64 25.80 -4.99
C VAL A 21 -1.96 25.40 -5.61
N ASN A 22 -2.93 26.32 -5.58
CA ASN A 22 -4.25 26.10 -6.18
C ASN A 22 -4.22 26.30 -7.70
N ALA A 23 -3.50 25.43 -8.40
CA ALA A 23 -3.39 25.45 -9.86
C ALA A 23 -3.50 24.04 -10.44
N ASN A 24 -4.14 23.92 -11.60
CA ASN A 24 -4.29 22.64 -12.28
C ASN A 24 -3.02 22.30 -13.07
N PHE A 25 -2.11 21.57 -12.42
CA PHE A 25 -0.93 20.97 -13.08
C PHE A 25 -1.22 19.60 -13.70
N TYR A 26 -2.45 19.10 -13.60
CA TYR A 26 -2.79 17.76 -14.06
C TYR A 26 -2.86 17.74 -15.59
N ARG A 27 -1.84 17.17 -16.21
CA ARG A 27 -1.74 17.02 -17.68
C ARG A 27 -1.98 15.57 -18.15
N TYR A 28 -2.46 14.71 -17.26
CA TYR A 28 -2.72 13.30 -17.60
C TYR A 28 -4.15 13.09 -18.05
N PHE A 29 -4.31 12.26 -19.08
CA PHE A 29 -5.60 11.74 -19.49
C PHE A 29 -6.00 10.56 -18.59
N ILE A 30 -7.13 10.70 -17.88
CA ILE A 30 -7.66 9.72 -16.91
C ILE A 30 -8.55 8.70 -17.64
N GLY A 31 -8.56 7.43 -17.18
CA GLY A 31 -9.44 6.39 -17.73
C GLY A 31 -8.88 5.59 -18.90
N ARG A 32 -7.55 5.48 -19.02
CA ARG A 32 -6.93 4.60 -20.04
C ARG A 32 -6.68 3.20 -19.48
N GLU A 33 -6.83 2.20 -20.32
CA GLU A 33 -6.61 0.79 -19.95
C GLU A 33 -5.14 0.48 -19.59
N ASP A 34 -4.18 1.24 -20.13
CA ASP A 34 -2.74 1.11 -19.86
C ASP A 34 -2.30 1.79 -18.55
N GLN A 35 -3.23 2.39 -17.80
CA GLN A 35 -2.92 3.05 -16.54
C GLN A 35 -2.36 2.08 -15.51
N SER A 36 -1.35 2.53 -14.79
CA SER A 36 -0.71 1.74 -13.73
C SER A 36 -1.61 1.43 -12.55
N VAL A 37 -2.77 2.10 -12.44
CA VAL A 37 -3.78 1.86 -11.40
C VAL A 37 -4.84 0.84 -11.82
N ASN A 38 -4.84 0.39 -13.09
CA ASN A 38 -5.75 -0.67 -13.53
C ASN A 38 -5.40 -1.99 -12.81
N GLU A 39 -6.41 -2.72 -12.35
CA GLU A 39 -6.25 -3.96 -11.58
C GLU A 39 -5.34 -4.99 -12.28
N SER A 40 -5.54 -5.21 -13.59
CA SER A 40 -4.76 -6.19 -14.35
C SER A 40 -3.28 -5.78 -14.45
N VAL A 41 -3.03 -4.48 -14.64
CA VAL A 41 -1.69 -3.90 -14.68
C VAL A 41 -1.04 -3.97 -13.29
N MET A 42 -1.79 -3.74 -12.22
CA MET A 42 -1.28 -3.86 -10.85
C MET A 42 -0.86 -5.29 -10.50
N ILE A 43 -1.71 -6.27 -10.84
CA ILE A 43 -1.43 -7.69 -10.59
C ILE A 43 -0.20 -8.13 -11.40
N SER A 44 -0.09 -7.75 -12.67
CA SER A 44 1.08 -8.11 -13.50
C SER A 44 2.41 -7.51 -13.00
N ARG A 45 2.35 -6.40 -12.25
CA ARG A 45 3.53 -5.69 -11.72
C ARG A 45 3.72 -5.89 -10.21
N ILE A 46 3.05 -6.89 -9.62
CA ILE A 46 2.98 -7.03 -8.17
C ILE A 46 4.34 -7.17 -7.50
N ASP A 47 5.31 -7.83 -8.14
CA ASP A 47 6.65 -8.00 -7.55
C ASP A 47 7.41 -6.67 -7.41
N GLN A 48 7.19 -5.74 -8.34
CA GLN A 48 7.75 -4.39 -8.24
C GLN A 48 7.11 -3.65 -7.06
N GLN A 49 5.78 -3.73 -6.92
CA GLN A 49 5.06 -3.16 -5.78
C GLN A 49 5.61 -3.71 -4.45
N LEU A 50 5.82 -5.03 -4.35
CA LEU A 50 6.37 -5.64 -3.13
C LEU A 50 7.80 -5.18 -2.83
N SER A 51 8.62 -4.96 -3.85
CA SER A 51 9.96 -4.35 -3.68
C SER A 51 9.86 -2.94 -3.11
N VAL A 52 8.92 -2.13 -3.62
CA VAL A 52 8.65 -0.78 -3.14
C VAL A 52 8.19 -0.80 -1.68
N ASN A 53 7.24 -1.66 -1.32
CA ASN A 53 6.79 -1.79 0.07
C ASN A 53 7.95 -2.12 1.03
N LYS A 54 8.84 -3.05 0.64
CA LYS A 54 10.01 -3.40 1.46
C LYS A 54 10.95 -2.21 1.65
N ARG A 55 11.24 -1.47 0.58
CA ARG A 55 12.07 -0.25 0.66
C ARG A 55 11.45 0.81 1.55
N MET A 56 10.14 1.02 1.47
CA MET A 56 9.45 1.96 2.37
C MET A 56 9.53 1.52 3.84
N ILE A 57 9.43 0.22 4.13
CA ILE A 57 9.65 -0.32 5.49
C ILE A 57 11.08 -0.01 5.96
N ASP A 58 12.07 -0.37 5.14
CA ASP A 58 13.49 -0.19 5.47
C ASP A 58 13.84 1.30 5.65
N SER A 59 13.36 2.17 4.77
CA SER A 59 13.51 3.62 4.87
C SER A 59 12.89 4.15 6.16
N PHE A 60 11.63 3.81 6.47
CA PHE A 60 10.99 4.30 7.69
C PHE A 60 11.76 3.93 8.96
N ILE A 61 12.28 2.69 9.02
CA ILE A 61 13.06 2.20 10.15
C ILE A 61 14.40 2.93 10.24
N SER A 62 15.11 3.04 9.12
CA SER A 62 16.42 3.71 9.02
C SER A 62 16.32 5.19 9.39
N GLU A 63 15.35 5.89 8.82
CA GLU A 63 15.11 7.32 9.03
C GLU A 63 14.68 7.64 10.47
N ASN A 64 13.92 6.72 11.08
CA ASN A 64 13.41 6.85 12.44
C ASN A 64 12.86 8.26 12.76
N PRO A 65 11.85 8.74 12.00
CA PRO A 65 11.39 10.12 12.06
C PRO A 65 10.95 10.50 13.48
N LYS A 66 11.52 11.60 13.99
CA LYS A 66 11.32 12.08 15.37
C LYS A 66 10.08 12.95 15.51
N ASN A 67 9.74 13.72 14.47
CA ASN A 67 8.51 14.51 14.47
C ASN A 67 7.30 13.56 14.50
N ILE A 68 6.44 13.69 15.53
CA ILE A 68 5.35 12.76 15.78
C ILE A 68 4.28 12.77 14.67
N ASN A 69 4.02 13.94 14.08
CA ASN A 69 3.04 14.10 13.00
C ASN A 69 3.55 13.48 11.70
N CYS A 70 4.81 13.76 11.34
CA CYS A 70 5.47 13.13 10.20
C CYS A 70 5.49 11.60 10.36
N ARG A 71 5.90 11.11 11.54
CA ARG A 71 5.92 9.68 11.84
C ARG A 71 4.54 9.04 11.71
N LYS A 72 3.49 9.68 12.25
CA LYS A 72 2.10 9.20 12.14
C LYS A 72 1.64 9.14 10.68
N TYR A 73 1.96 10.17 9.90
CA TYR A 73 1.64 10.23 8.48
C TYR A 73 2.34 9.10 7.71
N MET A 74 3.64 8.93 7.89
CA MET A 74 4.42 7.89 7.22
C MET A 74 3.92 6.48 7.58
N ILE A 75 3.62 6.21 8.85
CA ILE A 75 3.03 4.92 9.24
C ILE A 75 1.68 4.71 8.53
N ASN A 76 0.83 5.74 8.47
CA ASN A 76 -0.47 5.64 7.80
C ASN A 76 -0.33 5.39 6.30
N TYR A 77 0.59 6.08 5.63
CA TYR A 77 0.83 5.92 4.21
C TYR A 77 1.43 4.54 3.89
N LEU A 78 2.42 4.10 4.66
CA LEU A 78 2.99 2.75 4.55
C LEU A 78 1.92 1.68 4.76
N ARG A 79 1.01 1.88 5.73
CA ARG A 79 -0.13 1.01 5.95
C ARG A 79 -1.04 0.90 4.72
N ILE A 80 -1.42 2.04 4.13
CA ILE A 80 -2.25 2.04 2.90
C ILE A 80 -1.56 1.24 1.80
N MET A 81 -0.26 1.45 1.58
CA MET A 81 0.50 0.71 0.56
C MET A 81 0.58 -0.80 0.85
N MET A 82 0.69 -1.20 2.13
CA MET A 82 0.63 -2.60 2.55
C MET A 82 -0.75 -3.23 2.32
N GLU A 83 -1.82 -2.48 2.60
CA GLU A 83 -3.21 -2.91 2.41
C GLU A 83 -3.55 -3.06 0.92
N VAL A 84 -3.22 -2.06 0.10
CA VAL A 84 -3.39 -2.08 -1.37
C VAL A 84 -2.69 -3.29 -1.98
N SER A 85 -1.42 -3.51 -1.63
CA SER A 85 -0.66 -4.68 -2.10
C SER A 85 -1.29 -5.99 -1.66
N SER A 86 -1.78 -6.06 -0.42
CA SER A 86 -2.47 -7.23 0.12
C SER A 86 -3.78 -7.52 -0.61
N ILE A 87 -4.54 -6.50 -0.99
CA ILE A 87 -5.79 -6.65 -1.75
C ILE A 87 -5.49 -7.23 -3.12
N PHE A 88 -4.54 -6.70 -3.89
CA PHE A 88 -4.21 -7.26 -5.21
C PHE A 88 -3.72 -8.70 -5.16
N LEU A 89 -2.92 -9.05 -4.14
CA LEU A 89 -2.49 -10.42 -3.93
C LEU A 89 -3.66 -11.36 -3.57
N ILE A 90 -4.67 -10.89 -2.84
CA ILE A 90 -5.90 -11.64 -2.55
C ILE A 90 -6.77 -11.78 -3.81
N VAL A 91 -6.96 -10.68 -4.53
CA VAL A 91 -7.86 -10.60 -5.69
C VAL A 91 -7.39 -11.53 -6.80
N SER A 92 -6.07 -11.55 -7.07
CA SER A 92 -5.44 -12.49 -8.00
C SER A 92 -5.69 -13.96 -7.65
N GLY A 93 -5.77 -14.29 -6.35
CA GLY A 93 -6.27 -15.59 -5.88
C GLY A 93 -5.32 -16.79 -6.06
N THR A 94 -4.12 -16.60 -6.61
CA THR A 94 -3.15 -17.69 -6.79
C THR A 94 -2.50 -18.09 -5.46
N LYS A 95 -2.09 -19.37 -5.33
CA LYS A 95 -1.35 -19.85 -4.14
C LYS A 95 -0.04 -19.07 -3.94
N GLU A 96 0.64 -18.76 -5.04
CA GLU A 96 1.88 -17.97 -5.05
C GLU A 96 1.65 -16.56 -4.49
N HIS A 97 0.62 -15.85 -4.93
CA HIS A 97 0.34 -14.50 -4.45
C HIS A 97 -0.08 -14.47 -2.98
N LEU A 98 -0.81 -15.48 -2.52
CA LEU A 98 -1.11 -15.63 -1.09
C LEU A 98 0.17 -15.88 -0.27
N ALA A 99 1.14 -16.63 -0.80
CA ALA A 99 2.44 -16.83 -0.18
C ALA A 99 3.26 -15.53 -0.15
N LYS A 100 3.27 -14.76 -1.26
CA LYS A 100 3.91 -13.43 -1.34
C LYS A 100 3.31 -12.45 -0.33
N LYS A 101 1.98 -12.47 -0.14
CA LYS A 101 1.31 -11.67 0.91
C LYS A 101 1.84 -12.06 2.28
N LYS A 102 1.86 -13.35 2.61
CA LYS A 102 2.38 -13.84 3.90
C LYS A 102 3.84 -13.39 4.10
N ALA A 103 4.67 -13.52 3.06
CA ALA A 103 6.08 -13.12 3.10
C ALA A 103 6.26 -11.61 3.30
N LEU A 104 5.42 -10.76 2.68
CA LEU A 104 5.47 -9.30 2.89
C LEU A 104 5.18 -8.92 4.35
N TRP A 105 4.13 -9.50 4.95
CA TRP A 105 3.80 -9.23 6.35
C TRP A 105 4.82 -9.82 7.31
N GLN A 106 5.40 -10.97 6.98
CA GLN A 106 6.50 -11.56 7.75
C GLN A 106 7.74 -10.65 7.69
N TYR A 107 8.09 -10.12 6.52
CA TYR A 107 9.19 -9.16 6.37
C TYR A 107 9.02 -7.94 7.28
N ALA A 108 7.82 -7.34 7.30
CA ALA A 108 7.54 -6.22 8.19
C ALA A 108 7.71 -6.60 9.68
N LYS A 109 7.25 -7.80 10.07
CA LYS A 109 7.37 -8.31 11.44
C LYS A 109 8.83 -8.56 11.85
N ASP A 110 9.61 -9.17 10.96
CA ASP A 110 11.01 -9.50 11.21
C ASP A 110 11.89 -8.25 11.29
N LYS A 111 11.52 -7.19 10.56
CA LYS A 111 12.23 -5.91 10.56
C LYS A 111 11.94 -5.06 11.79
N ASP A 112 10.67 -4.93 12.18
CA ASP A 112 10.26 -4.17 13.36
C ASP A 112 8.87 -4.63 13.84
N GLU A 113 8.84 -5.34 14.98
CA GLU A 113 7.60 -5.89 15.53
C GLU A 113 6.61 -4.79 15.97
N VAL A 114 7.10 -3.64 16.43
CA VAL A 114 6.27 -2.51 16.89
C VAL A 114 5.59 -1.85 15.70
N LEU A 115 6.33 -1.60 14.62
CA LEU A 115 5.82 -1.11 13.36
C LEU A 115 4.82 -2.10 12.78
N TYR A 116 5.15 -3.39 12.73
CA TYR A 116 4.24 -4.44 12.27
C TYR A 116 2.90 -4.41 13.00
N LYS A 117 2.91 -4.30 14.35
CA LYS A 117 1.68 -4.16 15.14
C LYS A 117 0.90 -2.92 14.71
N LYS A 118 1.55 -1.76 14.57
CA LYS A 118 0.90 -0.51 14.11
C LYS A 118 0.30 -0.62 12.71
N LEU A 119 0.97 -1.32 11.79
CA LEU A 119 0.46 -1.58 10.44
C LEU A 119 -0.75 -2.53 10.46
N ARG A 120 -0.78 -3.50 11.38
CA ARG A 120 -1.87 -4.48 11.54
C ARG A 120 -3.14 -3.93 12.22
N HIS A 121 -3.01 -2.97 13.14
CA HIS A 121 -4.12 -2.42 13.91
C HIS A 121 -4.87 -1.29 13.15
N SER A 122 -5.63 -1.64 12.10
CA SER A 122 -6.55 -0.73 11.39
C SER A 122 -7.91 -1.39 11.09
N LEU A 123 -8.95 -0.57 10.84
CA LEU A 123 -10.31 -1.03 10.48
C LEU A 123 -10.32 -1.91 9.22
N LEU A 124 -9.49 -1.60 8.21
CA LEU A 124 -9.27 -2.47 7.05
C LEU A 124 -8.39 -3.67 7.41
N GLY A 125 -7.43 -3.49 8.32
CA GLY A 125 -6.55 -4.53 8.84
C GLY A 125 -7.30 -5.71 9.49
N TRP A 126 -8.51 -5.50 10.01
CA TRP A 126 -9.36 -6.59 10.52
C TRP A 126 -10.05 -7.39 9.42
N SER A 127 -10.40 -6.81 8.26
CA SER A 127 -11.07 -7.54 7.17
C SER A 127 -10.06 -8.16 6.19
N VAL A 128 -8.96 -7.46 5.86
CA VAL A 128 -7.97 -7.91 4.86
C VAL A 128 -6.94 -8.88 5.42
N ASN A 129 -6.77 -8.99 6.74
CA ASN A 129 -5.75 -9.85 7.35
C ASN A 129 -6.29 -11.10 8.05
N ILE A 130 -7.56 -11.42 7.86
CA ILE A 130 -8.12 -12.70 8.32
C ILE A 130 -7.54 -13.81 7.43
N PRO A 131 -6.76 -14.76 7.98
CA PRO A 131 -6.07 -15.78 7.19
C PRO A 131 -7.00 -16.88 6.66
N THR A 132 -8.28 -16.83 6.99
CA THR A 132 -9.27 -17.86 6.62
C THR A 132 -9.77 -17.68 5.18
N SER A 133 -10.36 -18.74 4.63
CA SER A 133 -11.08 -18.67 3.34
C SER A 133 -12.22 -17.64 3.36
N ALA A 134 -13.00 -17.61 4.45
CA ALA A 134 -14.09 -16.66 4.64
C ALA A 134 -13.60 -15.20 4.65
N GLY A 135 -12.52 -14.91 5.37
CA GLY A 135 -11.92 -13.56 5.41
C GLY A 135 -11.43 -13.06 4.06
N ARG A 136 -10.81 -13.96 3.27
CA ARG A 136 -10.39 -13.66 1.89
C ARG A 136 -11.59 -13.39 0.98
N TRP A 137 -12.68 -14.13 1.15
CA TRP A 137 -13.92 -13.91 0.39
C TRP A 137 -14.54 -12.54 0.71
N ILE A 138 -14.67 -12.18 2.00
CA ILE A 138 -15.17 -10.86 2.43
C ILE A 138 -14.33 -9.73 1.84
N SER A 139 -13.00 -9.86 1.88
CA SER A 139 -12.09 -8.87 1.30
C SER A 139 -12.31 -8.68 -0.20
N LYS A 140 -12.46 -9.79 -0.94
CA LYS A 140 -12.70 -9.77 -2.39
C LYS A 140 -14.05 -9.13 -2.73
N GLN A 141 -15.10 -9.40 -1.95
CA GLN A 141 -16.42 -8.79 -2.15
C GLN A 141 -16.41 -7.30 -1.79
N GLY A 142 -15.77 -6.92 -0.68
CA GLY A 142 -15.61 -5.52 -0.28
C GLY A 142 -14.88 -4.69 -1.35
N TYR A 143 -13.81 -5.23 -1.92
CA TYR A 143 -13.11 -4.61 -3.04
C TYR A 143 -14.02 -4.44 -4.27
N LYS A 144 -14.76 -5.48 -4.68
CA LYS A 144 -15.69 -5.38 -5.83
C LYS A 144 -16.78 -4.34 -5.61
N ILE A 145 -17.35 -4.26 -4.42
CA ILE A 145 -18.38 -3.27 -4.06
C ILE A 145 -17.77 -1.86 -4.10
N ALA A 146 -16.60 -1.65 -3.50
CA ALA A 146 -15.91 -0.37 -3.53
C ALA A 146 -15.57 0.06 -4.96
N ASN A 147 -15.11 -0.88 -5.81
CA ASN A 147 -14.80 -0.60 -7.20
C ASN A 147 -16.05 -0.21 -8.01
N ASN A 148 -17.18 -0.87 -7.75
CA ASN A 148 -18.46 -0.56 -8.42
C ASN A 148 -19.07 0.78 -7.98
N ILE A 149 -18.81 1.24 -6.75
CA ILE A 149 -19.34 2.52 -6.23
C ILE A 149 -18.44 3.70 -6.60
N ILE A 150 -17.12 3.52 -6.50
CA ILE A 150 -16.14 4.61 -6.66
C ILE A 150 -15.67 4.73 -8.12
N GLY A 151 -15.79 3.66 -8.91
CA GLY A 151 -15.40 3.66 -10.32
C GLY A 151 -13.91 3.91 -10.49
N PHE A 152 -13.06 2.95 -10.13
CA PHE A 152 -11.63 3.00 -10.49
C PHE A 152 -11.36 2.59 -11.95
N ASN A 153 -12.39 2.61 -12.82
CA ASN A 153 -12.29 2.43 -14.26
C ASN A 153 -12.42 3.78 -14.96
#